data_AF-J7CWY8-F1
#
_entry.id   AF-J7CWY8-F1
#
_cell.length_a   1.000
_cell.length_b   1.000
_cell.length_c   1.000
_cell.angle_alpha   90.00
_cell.angle_beta   90.00
_cell.angle_gamma   90.00
#
_symmetry.space_group_name_H-M   'P 1'
#
loop_
_entity.id
_entity.type
_entity.pdbx_description
1 polymer ?
#
loop_
_entity_poly.entity_id
_entity_poly.type
_entity_poly.pdbx_seq_one_letter_code
_entity_poly.pdbx_strand_id
1 'polypeptide(L)'
;MIGLFGSALSPVVSYITFGMRFPLLIGILLGNLAGIAIGLLLPPLAAQTLVFHRGFTLYNIGFTSGLIAMTFTAVLRLFSYLIVENTLVFNEYHFPLIWIIFGFFSLTVGIGFYYNSFRLSGIREIFDSSGKLTTDFIANSGIGATLINMGLVGLMLSSYVLLVGGQLNGPVIGAILSAVGFSAFGCHLKNSFPILVGIFIASLFGTFHEITSTGMLVAAVFGTGLAPISGFYGSFYGVIAGVLHIALVHNVSTLHGGLNLYNSGFSTGFVAGILVPILDNFTAVRKEKKDTWKKNYQKESSMSFLLIYIPMK
;
A
#
# COMPACT_ATOMS: atom_id res chain seq x y z
N MET A 1 -6.69 -18.31 -4.73
CA MET A 1 -5.56 -17.38 -4.49
C MET A 1 -5.68 -16.66 -3.13
N ILE A 2 -6.85 -16.14 -2.73
CA ILE A 2 -7.07 -15.43 -1.45
C ILE A 2 -6.58 -16.22 -0.21
N GLY A 3 -6.80 -17.53 -0.17
CA GLY A 3 -6.37 -18.38 0.96
C GLY A 3 -4.85 -18.41 1.20
N LEU A 4 -4.01 -18.21 0.17
CA LEU A 4 -2.55 -18.18 0.32
C LEU A 4 -2.08 -16.95 1.13
N PHE A 5 -2.84 -15.86 1.09
CA PHE A 5 -2.55 -14.65 1.84
C PHE A 5 -2.98 -14.73 3.32
N GLY A 6 -3.69 -15.80 3.72
CA GLY A 6 -4.05 -16.05 5.12
C GLY A 6 -2.85 -16.31 6.04
N SER A 7 -1.69 -16.64 5.47
CA SER A 7 -0.41 -16.79 6.18
C SER A 7 0.01 -15.53 6.94
N ALA A 8 -0.53 -14.36 6.58
CA ALA A 8 -0.38 -13.12 7.33
C ALA A 8 -0.82 -13.22 8.79
N LEU A 9 -1.73 -14.16 9.09
CA LEU A 9 -2.27 -14.44 10.42
C LEU A 9 -1.68 -15.71 11.05
N SER A 10 -0.63 -16.28 10.47
CA SER A 10 0.12 -17.37 11.08
C SER A 10 0.60 -17.06 12.52
N PRO A 11 0.91 -15.80 12.92
CA PRO A 11 1.20 -15.52 14.33
C PRO A 11 0.05 -15.83 15.27
N VAL A 12 -1.22 -15.73 14.86
CA VAL A 12 -2.38 -16.13 15.69
C VAL A 12 -2.31 -17.62 16.01
N VAL A 13 -2.07 -18.45 14.98
CA VAL A 13 -1.95 -19.90 15.12
C VAL A 13 -0.76 -20.26 16.02
N SER A 14 0.40 -19.64 15.77
CA SER A 14 1.63 -19.85 16.56
C SER A 14 1.47 -19.42 18.01
N TYR A 15 0.82 -18.28 18.26
CA TYR A 15 0.59 -17.76 19.61
C TYR A 15 -0.37 -18.66 20.41
N ILE A 16 -1.46 -19.14 19.81
CA ILE A 16 -2.38 -20.08 20.47
C ILE A 16 -1.69 -21.42 20.74
N THR A 17 -0.88 -21.91 19.80
CA THR A 17 -0.18 -23.18 19.92
C THR A 17 0.92 -23.16 20.99
N PHE A 18 1.75 -22.12 20.99
CA PHE A 18 2.98 -22.08 21.79
C PHE A 18 3.00 -20.95 22.84
N GLY A 19 2.35 -19.83 22.58
CA GLY A 19 2.39 -18.62 23.41
C GLY A 19 1.48 -18.66 24.65
N MET A 20 0.31 -19.31 24.55
CA MET A 20 -0.69 -19.37 25.63
C MET A 20 -0.34 -20.36 26.77
N ARG A 21 0.75 -21.13 26.62
CA ARG A 21 1.23 -22.11 27.61
C ARG A 21 0.24 -23.25 27.95
N PHE A 22 -0.62 -23.62 27.01
CA PHE A 22 -1.41 -24.85 27.13
C PHE A 22 -0.55 -26.11 26.97
N PRO A 23 -1.03 -27.30 27.40
CA PRO A 23 -0.43 -28.57 26.99
C PRO A 23 -0.33 -28.64 25.46
N LEU A 24 0.81 -29.08 24.94
CA LEU A 24 1.15 -28.98 23.51
C LEU A 24 0.04 -29.53 22.59
N LEU A 25 -0.55 -30.68 22.93
CA LEU A 25 -1.61 -31.29 22.12
C LEU A 25 -2.86 -30.39 22.04
N ILE A 26 -3.26 -29.77 23.17
CA ILE A 26 -4.39 -28.84 23.22
C ILE A 26 -4.05 -27.58 22.43
N GLY A 27 -2.84 -27.04 22.61
CA GLY A 27 -2.36 -25.88 21.85
C GLY A 27 -2.41 -26.12 20.34
N ILE A 28 -1.92 -27.27 19.87
CA ILE A 28 -1.96 -27.65 18.45
C ILE A 28 -3.39 -27.73 17.95
N LEU A 29 -4.29 -28.39 18.68
CA LEU A 29 -5.69 -28.52 18.29
C LEU A 29 -6.36 -27.13 18.19
N LEU A 30 -6.24 -26.30 19.22
CA LEU A 30 -6.82 -24.95 19.24
C LEU A 30 -6.21 -24.04 18.17
N GLY A 31 -4.91 -24.10 17.96
CA GLY A 31 -4.21 -23.33 16.93
C GLY A 31 -4.70 -23.68 15.52
N ASN A 32 -4.85 -24.97 15.22
CA ASN A 32 -5.39 -25.41 13.93
C ASN A 32 -6.85 -25.01 13.75
N LEU A 33 -7.68 -25.12 14.79
CA LEU A 33 -9.07 -24.64 14.75
C LEU A 33 -9.14 -23.14 14.48
N ALA A 34 -8.28 -22.34 15.10
CA ALA A 34 -8.18 -20.91 14.81
C ALA A 34 -7.75 -20.65 13.37
N GLY A 35 -6.78 -21.41 12.84
CA GLY A 35 -6.35 -21.33 11.44
C GLY A 35 -7.48 -21.66 10.45
N ILE A 36 -8.28 -22.70 10.71
CA ILE A 36 -9.46 -23.05 9.92
C ILE A 36 -10.49 -21.91 9.97
N ALA A 37 -10.78 -21.38 11.15
CA ALA A 37 -11.69 -20.25 11.32
C ALA A 37 -11.23 -19.01 10.54
N ILE A 38 -9.94 -18.67 10.62
CA ILE A 38 -9.35 -17.58 9.83
C ILE A 38 -9.54 -17.83 8.33
N GLY A 39 -9.26 -19.05 7.86
CA GLY A 39 -9.42 -19.42 6.46
C GLY A 39 -10.85 -19.28 5.95
N LEU A 40 -11.85 -19.55 6.80
CA LEU A 40 -13.28 -19.39 6.48
C LEU A 40 -13.73 -17.92 6.52
N LEU A 41 -13.20 -17.13 7.46
CA LEU A 41 -13.58 -15.72 7.64
C LEU A 41 -12.92 -14.78 6.61
N LEU A 42 -11.71 -15.11 6.14
CA LEU A 42 -10.92 -14.22 5.29
C LEU A 42 -11.62 -13.87 3.96
N PRO A 43 -12.15 -14.81 3.16
CA PRO A 43 -12.78 -14.48 1.88
C PRO A 43 -14.02 -13.56 1.98
N PRO A 44 -15.04 -13.81 2.83
CA PRO A 44 -16.22 -12.94 2.90
C PRO A 44 -15.88 -11.56 3.46
N LEU A 45 -14.95 -11.47 4.43
CA LEU A 45 -14.51 -10.17 4.94
C LEU A 45 -13.73 -9.39 3.89
N ALA A 46 -12.88 -10.05 3.10
CA ALA A 46 -12.12 -9.42 2.03
C ALA A 46 -13.01 -8.77 0.96
N ALA A 47 -14.18 -9.36 0.68
CA ALA A 47 -15.16 -8.77 -0.23
C ALA A 47 -15.75 -7.45 0.33
N GLN A 48 -16.04 -7.40 1.63
CA GLN A 48 -16.61 -6.22 2.29
C GLN A 48 -15.57 -5.10 2.46
N THR A 49 -14.34 -5.44 2.80
CA THR A 49 -13.26 -4.47 2.94
C THR A 49 -12.92 -3.79 1.63
N LEU A 50 -13.04 -4.48 0.49
CA LEU A 50 -12.86 -3.88 -0.83
C LEU A 50 -13.83 -2.71 -1.07
N VAL A 51 -15.08 -2.87 -0.63
CA VAL A 51 -16.12 -1.83 -0.70
C VAL A 51 -15.77 -0.67 0.23
N PHE A 52 -15.34 -0.97 1.46
CA PHE A 52 -14.97 0.03 2.47
C PHE A 52 -13.93 1.03 1.95
N HIS A 53 -12.85 0.54 1.33
CA HIS A 53 -11.78 1.39 0.81
C HIS A 53 -11.93 1.73 -0.68
N ARG A 54 -13.05 1.36 -1.31
CA ARG A 54 -13.42 1.65 -2.71
C ARG A 54 -12.33 1.31 -3.77
N GLY A 55 -11.52 0.29 -3.52
CA GLY A 55 -10.42 -0.10 -4.41
C GLY A 55 -9.18 0.80 -4.42
N PHE A 56 -9.01 1.68 -3.42
CA PHE A 56 -7.86 2.61 -3.35
C PHE A 56 -6.66 2.12 -2.53
N THR A 57 -6.75 0.95 -1.89
CA THR A 57 -5.56 0.21 -1.43
C THR A 57 -5.39 -1.04 -2.26
N LEU A 58 -4.14 -1.33 -2.64
CA LEU A 58 -3.76 -2.59 -3.27
C LEU A 58 -3.73 -3.75 -2.26
N TYR A 59 -3.66 -3.45 -0.96
CA TYR A 59 -3.42 -4.43 0.11
C TYR A 59 -4.69 -4.81 0.85
N ASN A 60 -5.78 -5.08 0.12
CA ASN A 60 -7.08 -5.43 0.68
C ASN A 60 -7.00 -6.62 1.65
N ILE A 61 -6.22 -7.66 1.33
CA ILE A 61 -6.06 -8.80 2.25
C ILE A 61 -5.31 -8.40 3.53
N GLY A 62 -4.33 -7.50 3.46
CA GLY A 62 -3.68 -6.99 4.66
C GLY A 62 -4.64 -6.21 5.56
N PHE A 63 -5.56 -5.45 4.97
CA PHE A 63 -6.64 -4.78 5.71
C PHE A 63 -7.60 -5.78 6.36
N THR A 64 -8.02 -6.79 5.60
CA THR A 64 -8.87 -7.87 6.09
C THR A 64 -8.24 -8.63 7.25
N SER A 65 -6.98 -9.05 7.08
CA SER A 65 -6.21 -9.74 8.11
C SER A 65 -6.08 -8.90 9.37
N GLY A 66 -5.87 -7.59 9.25
CA GLY A 66 -5.83 -6.68 10.39
C GLY A 66 -7.13 -6.64 11.20
N LEU A 67 -8.30 -6.61 10.54
CA LEU A 67 -9.60 -6.67 11.22
C LEU A 67 -9.80 -8.01 11.97
N ILE A 68 -9.41 -9.12 11.36
CA ILE A 68 -9.46 -10.44 11.98
C ILE A 68 -8.50 -10.49 13.18
N ALA A 69 -7.25 -10.07 13.01
CA ALA A 69 -6.24 -10.07 14.07
C ALA A 69 -6.64 -9.17 15.25
N MET A 70 -7.22 -8.00 14.98
CA MET A 70 -7.77 -7.13 16.02
C MET A 70 -8.85 -7.87 16.81
N THR A 71 -9.76 -8.57 16.13
CA THR A 71 -10.84 -9.33 16.79
C THR A 71 -10.27 -10.42 17.69
N PHE A 72 -9.32 -11.22 17.18
CA PHE A 72 -8.64 -12.24 17.99
C PHE A 72 -7.89 -11.62 19.17
N THR A 73 -7.18 -10.52 18.95
CA THR A 73 -6.43 -9.82 20.00
C THR A 73 -7.36 -9.27 21.08
N ALA A 74 -8.50 -8.70 20.72
CA ALA A 74 -9.50 -8.22 21.66
C ALA A 74 -10.06 -9.36 22.52
N VAL A 75 -10.38 -10.51 21.92
CA VAL A 75 -10.84 -11.71 22.65
C VAL A 75 -9.74 -12.23 23.57
N LEU A 76 -8.49 -12.35 23.12
CA LEU A 76 -7.39 -12.81 23.96
C LEU A 76 -7.15 -11.87 25.16
N ARG A 77 -7.17 -10.56 24.93
CA ARG A 77 -7.01 -9.55 25.99
C ARG A 77 -8.18 -9.54 26.98
N LEU A 78 -9.40 -9.88 26.55
CA LEU A 78 -10.55 -10.04 27.43
C LEU A 78 -10.28 -11.10 28.52
N PHE A 79 -9.53 -12.15 28.18
CA PHE A 79 -9.10 -13.19 29.13
C PHE A 79 -7.71 -12.92 29.72
N SER A 80 -7.22 -11.68 29.66
CA SER A 80 -5.94 -11.23 30.23
C SER A 80 -4.68 -11.90 29.65
N TYR A 81 -4.76 -12.46 28.43
CA TYR A 81 -3.59 -12.97 27.74
C TYR A 81 -2.76 -11.82 27.16
N LEU A 82 -1.46 -11.79 27.50
CA LEU A 82 -0.49 -10.83 26.97
C LEU A 82 0.18 -11.40 25.72
N ILE A 83 0.09 -10.67 24.61
CA ILE A 83 0.74 -11.04 23.35
C ILE A 83 2.14 -10.44 23.34
N VAL A 84 3.14 -11.28 23.10
CA VAL A 84 4.55 -10.89 23.03
C VAL A 84 4.99 -10.90 21.57
N GLU A 85 5.49 -9.77 21.08
CA GLU A 85 6.07 -9.67 19.74
C GLU A 85 7.54 -10.09 19.76
N ASN A 86 7.99 -10.80 18.71
CA ASN A 86 9.40 -11.12 18.50
C ASN A 86 9.99 -10.16 17.46
N THR A 87 11.06 -9.46 17.83
CA THR A 87 11.70 -8.43 16.99
C THR A 87 13.14 -8.79 16.60
N LEU A 88 13.46 -10.08 16.52
CA LEU A 88 14.82 -10.52 16.16
C LEU A 88 15.09 -10.20 14.68
N VAL A 89 16.12 -9.38 14.44
CA VAL A 89 16.54 -8.96 13.10
C VAL A 89 18.05 -9.14 12.96
N PHE A 90 18.46 -9.82 11.89
CA PHE A 90 19.87 -9.99 11.53
C PHE A 90 20.23 -9.03 10.40
N ASN A 91 21.25 -8.21 10.61
CA ASN A 91 21.72 -7.18 9.66
C ASN A 91 23.09 -7.51 9.03
N GLU A 92 23.69 -8.64 9.38
CA GLU A 92 25.05 -9.02 8.96
C GLU A 92 25.22 -9.10 7.43
N TYR A 93 24.15 -9.44 6.72
CA TYR A 93 24.17 -9.64 5.26
C TYR A 93 23.78 -8.38 4.46
N HIS A 94 23.77 -7.20 5.08
CA HIS A 94 23.35 -5.96 4.43
C HIS A 94 24.01 -5.72 3.06
N PHE A 95 25.35 -5.74 2.98
CA PHE A 95 26.08 -5.47 1.75
C PHE A 95 25.87 -6.53 0.65
N PRO A 96 25.96 -7.85 0.92
CA PRO A 96 25.60 -8.86 -0.06
C PRO A 96 24.17 -8.71 -0.60
N LEU A 97 23.22 -8.38 0.28
CA LEU A 97 21.82 -8.22 -0.10
C LEU A 97 21.59 -7.04 -1.04
N ILE A 98 22.35 -5.95 -0.93
CA ILE A 98 22.30 -4.83 -1.90
C ILE A 98 22.59 -5.35 -3.30
N TRP A 99 23.71 -6.05 -3.49
CA TRP A 99 24.11 -6.54 -4.82
C TRP A 99 23.10 -7.53 -5.40
N ILE A 100 22.59 -8.45 -4.58
CA ILE A 100 21.58 -9.43 -4.99
C ILE A 100 20.30 -8.73 -5.45
N ILE A 101 19.78 -7.79 -4.66
CA ILE A 101 18.50 -7.14 -4.93
C ILE A 101 18.59 -6.19 -6.14
N PHE A 102 19.64 -5.37 -6.22
CA PHE A 102 19.84 -4.50 -7.37
C PHE A 102 20.12 -5.29 -8.65
N GLY A 103 20.88 -6.39 -8.56
CA GLY A 103 21.12 -7.30 -9.67
C GLY A 103 19.83 -7.96 -10.15
N PHE A 104 19.02 -8.49 -9.23
CA PHE A 104 17.73 -9.12 -9.54
C PHE A 104 16.76 -8.16 -10.24
N PHE A 105 16.58 -6.94 -9.73
CA PHE A 105 15.68 -5.99 -10.35
C PHE A 105 16.21 -5.42 -11.67
N SER A 106 17.53 -5.18 -11.78
CA SER A 106 18.12 -4.76 -13.06
C SER A 106 17.98 -5.84 -14.13
N LEU A 107 18.17 -7.11 -13.76
CA LEU A 107 17.92 -8.24 -14.64
C LEU A 107 16.44 -8.33 -15.05
N THR A 108 15.52 -8.10 -14.11
CA THR A 108 14.07 -8.08 -14.38
C THR A 108 13.70 -6.98 -15.39
N VAL A 109 14.29 -5.79 -15.26
CA VAL A 109 14.15 -4.71 -16.25
C VAL A 109 14.70 -5.14 -17.61
N GLY A 110 15.91 -5.72 -17.66
CA GLY A 110 16.53 -6.17 -18.91
C GLY A 110 15.70 -7.25 -19.64
N ILE A 111 15.20 -8.24 -18.90
CA ILE A 111 14.30 -9.27 -19.42
C ILE A 111 13.00 -8.64 -19.92
N GLY A 112 12.43 -7.69 -19.17
CA GLY A 112 11.25 -6.96 -19.59
C GLY A 112 11.45 -6.21 -20.92
N PHE A 113 12.61 -5.55 -21.11
CA PHE A 113 12.95 -4.90 -22.38
C PHE A 113 13.03 -5.88 -23.55
N TYR A 114 13.63 -7.06 -23.33
CA TYR A 114 13.71 -8.12 -24.33
C TYR A 114 12.31 -8.57 -24.76
N TYR A 115 11.43 -8.88 -23.80
CA TYR A 115 10.04 -9.27 -24.10
C TYR A 115 9.20 -8.14 -24.71
N ASN A 116 9.54 -6.88 -24.43
CA ASN A 116 8.84 -5.72 -25.00
C ASN A 116 9.40 -5.28 -26.36
N SER A 117 10.30 -6.05 -26.98
CA SER A 117 10.97 -5.72 -28.24
C SER A 117 11.60 -4.31 -28.23
N PHE A 118 12.15 -3.89 -27.08
CA PHE A 118 12.74 -2.57 -26.86
C PHE A 118 11.81 -1.37 -27.13
N ARG A 119 10.49 -1.57 -27.11
CA ARG A 119 9.49 -0.50 -27.19
C ARG A 119 9.14 0.01 -25.80
N LEU A 120 8.63 1.25 -25.71
CA LEU A 120 8.21 1.88 -24.44
C LEU A 120 6.70 2.12 -24.36
N SER A 121 5.92 1.71 -25.37
CA SER A 121 4.49 2.02 -25.46
C SER A 121 3.69 1.48 -24.27
N GLY A 122 3.91 0.22 -23.88
CA GLY A 122 3.21 -0.37 -22.72
C GLY A 122 3.57 0.29 -21.38
N ILE A 123 4.79 0.83 -21.22
CA ILE A 123 5.17 1.54 -19.99
C ILE A 123 4.40 2.84 -19.85
N ARG A 124 4.21 3.56 -20.97
CA ARG A 124 3.43 4.80 -20.97
C ARG A 124 2.00 4.54 -20.50
N GLU A 125 1.39 3.46 -21.00
CA GLU A 125 0.03 3.05 -20.63
C GLU A 125 -0.07 2.69 -19.14
N ILE A 126 0.92 1.99 -18.59
CA ILE A 126 1.03 1.76 -17.13
C ILE A 126 1.09 3.09 -16.35
N PHE A 127 1.89 4.05 -16.81
CA PHE A 127 2.10 5.34 -16.11
C PHE A 127 0.92 6.31 -16.22
N ASP A 128 0.07 6.11 -17.22
CA ASP A 128 -1.17 6.86 -17.43
C ASP A 128 -2.37 6.19 -16.72
N SER A 129 -2.19 4.97 -16.19
CA SER A 129 -3.17 4.30 -15.36
C SER A 129 -3.28 4.92 -13.96
N SER A 130 -4.47 4.86 -13.37
CA SER A 130 -4.66 5.30 -11.97
C SER A 130 -4.20 4.26 -10.94
N GLY A 131 -4.22 2.97 -11.30
CA GLY A 131 -3.97 1.84 -10.40
C GLY A 131 -5.16 1.42 -9.53
N LYS A 132 -6.32 2.08 -9.64
CA LYS A 132 -7.52 1.78 -8.85
C LYS A 132 -8.09 0.39 -9.18
N LEU A 133 -8.68 -0.28 -8.18
CA LEU A 133 -9.33 -1.61 -8.29
C LEU A 133 -8.40 -2.72 -8.83
N THR A 134 -7.12 -2.66 -8.46
CA THR A 134 -6.09 -3.63 -8.88
C THR A 134 -6.06 -3.82 -10.40
N THR A 135 -5.46 -2.87 -11.11
CA THR A 135 -5.38 -2.89 -12.58
C THR A 135 -4.35 -3.92 -13.05
N ASP A 136 -4.78 -4.97 -13.77
CA ASP A 136 -3.88 -5.99 -14.32
C ASP A 136 -3.03 -5.41 -15.49
N PHE A 137 -1.75 -5.12 -15.22
CA PHE A 137 -0.84 -4.58 -16.23
C PHE A 137 -0.37 -5.61 -17.24
N ILE A 138 -0.40 -6.91 -16.90
CA ILE A 138 -0.05 -7.96 -17.85
C ILE A 138 -1.12 -8.01 -18.94
N ALA A 139 -2.39 -7.99 -18.54
CA ALA A 139 -3.52 -7.99 -19.45
C ALA A 139 -3.58 -6.70 -20.29
N ASN A 140 -3.31 -5.54 -19.69
CA ASN A 140 -3.49 -4.26 -20.37
C ASN A 140 -2.28 -3.85 -21.23
N SER A 141 -1.06 -3.99 -20.70
CA SER A 141 0.15 -3.41 -21.29
C SER A 141 1.22 -4.45 -21.63
N GLY A 142 0.92 -5.73 -21.42
CA GLY A 142 1.77 -6.86 -21.77
C GLY A 142 2.83 -7.21 -20.72
N ILE A 143 3.32 -8.45 -20.81
CA ILE A 143 4.28 -9.00 -19.85
C ILE A 143 5.61 -8.23 -19.84
N GLY A 144 6.10 -7.80 -21.00
CA GLY A 144 7.37 -7.06 -21.10
C GLY A 144 7.32 -5.73 -20.36
N ALA A 145 6.32 -4.89 -20.62
CA ALA A 145 6.15 -3.61 -19.93
C ALA A 145 5.90 -3.79 -18.42
N THR A 146 5.16 -4.84 -18.05
CA THR A 146 4.92 -5.18 -16.64
C THR A 146 6.21 -5.53 -15.91
N LEU A 147 7.07 -6.39 -16.50
CA LEU A 147 8.37 -6.74 -15.91
C LEU A 147 9.29 -5.52 -15.78
N ILE A 148 9.29 -4.62 -16.76
CA ILE A 148 10.04 -3.35 -16.66
C ILE A 148 9.52 -2.53 -15.48
N ASN A 149 8.20 -2.35 -15.35
CA ASN A 149 7.63 -1.63 -14.21
C ASN A 149 7.99 -2.28 -12.87
N MET A 150 7.89 -3.62 -12.78
CA MET A 150 8.25 -4.36 -11.57
C MET A 150 9.71 -4.16 -11.16
N GLY A 151 10.63 -4.29 -12.11
CA GLY A 151 12.06 -4.06 -11.85
C GLY A 151 12.34 -2.61 -11.45
N LEU A 152 11.73 -1.63 -12.13
CA LEU A 152 11.91 -0.21 -11.79
C LEU A 152 11.32 0.15 -10.42
N VAL A 153 10.16 -0.40 -10.04
CA VAL A 153 9.58 -0.21 -8.70
C VAL A 153 10.49 -0.84 -7.65
N GLY A 154 11.04 -2.04 -7.92
CA GLY A 154 11.98 -2.71 -7.02
C GLY A 154 13.25 -1.90 -6.80
N LEU A 155 13.83 -1.34 -7.87
CA LEU A 155 14.97 -0.42 -7.78
C LEU A 155 14.60 0.84 -6.99
N MET A 156 13.47 1.47 -7.27
CA MET A 156 13.00 2.66 -6.55
C MET A 156 12.87 2.41 -5.05
N LEU A 157 12.23 1.29 -4.65
CA LEU A 157 12.03 0.94 -3.24
C LEU A 157 13.35 0.59 -2.55
N SER A 158 14.24 -0.14 -3.22
CA SER A 158 15.55 -0.49 -2.69
C SER A 158 16.42 0.75 -2.52
N SER A 159 16.43 1.64 -3.51
CA SER A 159 17.10 2.94 -3.43
C SER A 159 16.52 3.82 -2.34
N TYR A 160 15.19 3.88 -2.18
CA TYR A 160 14.55 4.62 -1.10
C TYR A 160 15.09 4.19 0.27
N VAL A 161 15.13 2.88 0.54
CA VAL A 161 15.66 2.35 1.81
C VAL A 161 17.10 2.80 2.06
N LEU A 162 17.97 2.69 1.05
CA LEU A 162 19.38 3.07 1.20
C LEU A 162 19.56 4.59 1.36
N LEU A 163 18.78 5.39 0.62
CA LEU A 163 18.85 6.86 0.67
C LEU A 163 18.41 7.43 2.01
N VAL A 164 17.48 6.78 2.71
CA VAL A 164 17.10 7.17 4.07
C VAL A 164 18.06 6.64 5.15
N GLY A 165 19.15 5.97 4.76
CA GLY A 165 20.14 5.39 5.67
C GLY A 165 19.71 4.05 6.30
N GLY A 166 18.67 3.41 5.73
CA GLY A 166 18.16 2.13 6.19
C GLY A 166 19.00 0.94 5.74
N GLN A 167 18.92 -0.16 6.50
CA GLN A 167 19.61 -1.40 6.17
C GLN A 167 18.67 -2.41 5.51
N LEU A 168 19.12 -3.02 4.42
CA LEU A 168 18.49 -4.20 3.84
C LEU A 168 18.72 -5.43 4.73
N ASN A 169 17.62 -5.99 5.23
CA ASN A 169 17.56 -7.23 5.99
C ASN A 169 16.34 -8.06 5.54
N GLY A 170 16.14 -9.24 6.13
CA GLY A 170 15.07 -10.16 5.76
C GLY A 170 13.67 -9.50 5.66
N PRO A 171 13.17 -8.85 6.73
CA PRO A 171 11.88 -8.17 6.69
C PRO A 171 11.76 -7.09 5.62
N VAL A 172 12.78 -6.23 5.47
CA VAL A 172 12.77 -5.15 4.46
C VAL A 172 12.74 -5.72 3.05
N ILE A 173 13.52 -6.76 2.76
CA ILE A 173 13.53 -7.40 1.44
C ILE A 173 12.22 -8.11 1.15
N GLY A 174 11.66 -8.80 2.15
CA GLY A 174 10.34 -9.41 2.05
C GLY A 174 9.27 -8.37 1.70
N ALA A 175 9.34 -7.18 2.30
CA ALA A 175 8.46 -6.07 1.98
C ALA A 175 8.67 -5.57 0.53
N ILE A 176 9.92 -5.37 0.10
CA ILE A 176 10.24 -4.90 -1.25
C ILE A 176 9.74 -5.89 -2.31
N LEU A 177 10.07 -7.17 -2.18
CA LEU A 177 9.64 -8.21 -3.12
C LEU A 177 8.11 -8.31 -3.19
N SER A 178 7.44 -8.21 -2.04
CA SER A 178 5.97 -8.23 -1.97
C SER A 178 5.37 -7.01 -2.67
N ALA A 179 5.86 -5.80 -2.38
CA ALA A 179 5.40 -4.56 -3.03
C ALA A 179 5.64 -4.57 -4.54
N VAL A 180 6.76 -5.14 -4.99
CA VAL A 180 7.05 -5.36 -6.42
C VAL A 180 6.04 -6.33 -7.05
N GLY A 181 5.63 -7.39 -6.35
CA GLY A 181 4.53 -8.24 -6.82
C GLY A 181 3.25 -7.46 -7.12
N PHE A 182 2.87 -6.53 -6.24
CA PHE A 182 1.71 -5.64 -6.45
C PHE A 182 1.92 -4.57 -7.53
N SER A 183 3.15 -4.30 -7.95
CA SER A 183 3.42 -3.40 -9.07
C SER A 183 3.04 -3.99 -10.43
N ALA A 184 2.68 -5.28 -10.50
CA ALA A 184 1.98 -5.84 -11.66
C ALA A 184 0.47 -5.51 -11.70
N PHE A 185 -0.08 -4.99 -10.59
CA PHE A 185 -1.52 -4.86 -10.37
C PHE A 185 -1.98 -3.44 -9.94
N GLY A 186 -1.27 -2.37 -10.33
CA GLY A 186 -1.73 -0.99 -10.09
C GLY A 186 -0.74 -0.04 -9.42
N CYS A 187 0.45 -0.52 -9.05
CA CYS A 187 1.53 0.33 -8.52
C CYS A 187 2.62 0.54 -9.59
N HIS A 188 3.03 1.79 -9.80
CA HIS A 188 4.12 2.18 -10.69
C HIS A 188 4.89 3.38 -10.12
N LEU A 189 5.97 3.81 -10.77
CA LEU A 189 6.87 4.84 -10.21
C LEU A 189 6.14 6.15 -9.95
N LYS A 190 5.40 6.64 -10.96
CA LYS A 190 4.72 7.95 -10.91
C LYS A 190 3.64 8.05 -9.82
N ASN A 191 2.92 6.97 -9.50
CA ASN A 191 1.89 7.00 -8.45
C ASN A 191 2.40 6.58 -7.06
N SER A 192 3.53 5.87 -6.99
CA SER A 192 4.09 5.39 -5.72
C SER A 192 5.10 6.35 -5.12
N PHE A 193 5.87 7.06 -5.96
CA PHE A 193 6.86 8.03 -5.51
C PHE A 193 6.27 9.12 -4.60
N PRO A 194 5.10 9.73 -4.91
CA PRO A 194 4.50 10.72 -4.01
C PRO A 194 4.14 10.16 -2.63
N ILE A 195 3.78 8.87 -2.54
CA ILE A 195 3.52 8.22 -1.26
C ILE A 195 4.79 8.16 -0.41
N LEU A 196 5.91 7.74 -1.02
CA LEU A 196 7.23 7.68 -0.35
C LEU A 196 7.70 9.07 0.10
N VAL A 197 7.46 10.11 -0.71
CA VAL A 197 7.73 11.50 -0.33
C VAL A 197 6.91 11.89 0.90
N GLY A 198 5.62 11.54 0.95
CA GLY A 198 4.78 11.77 2.12
C GLY A 198 5.28 11.08 3.37
N ILE A 199 5.72 9.82 3.25
CA ILE A 199 6.32 9.07 4.35
C ILE A 199 7.61 9.74 4.84
N PHE A 200 8.50 10.11 3.92
CA PHE A 200 9.75 10.79 4.25
C PHE A 200 9.50 12.13 4.97
N ILE A 201 8.56 12.93 4.47
CA ILE A 201 8.12 14.17 5.14
C ILE A 201 7.60 13.86 6.54
N ALA A 202 6.72 12.86 6.69
CA ALA A 202 6.19 12.49 8.00
C ALA A 202 7.28 12.04 8.98
N SER A 203 8.35 11.38 8.52
CA SER A 203 9.47 11.00 9.37
C SER A 203 10.40 12.15 9.74
N LEU A 204 10.43 13.25 8.96
CA LEU A 204 11.20 14.44 9.33
C LEU A 204 10.52 15.26 10.44
N PHE A 205 9.19 15.31 10.42
CA PHE A 205 8.40 16.11 11.37
C PHE A 205 7.82 15.28 12.53
N GLY A 206 7.64 13.98 12.32
CA GLY A 206 7.14 13.05 13.32
C GLY A 206 8.24 12.61 14.26
N THR A 207 7.98 12.70 15.57
CA THR A 207 8.97 12.48 16.64
C THR A 207 9.04 11.04 17.15
N PHE A 208 8.28 10.11 16.57
CA PHE A 208 8.01 8.84 17.23
C PHE A 208 9.05 7.76 16.95
N HIS A 209 9.49 7.56 15.71
CA HIS A 209 10.40 6.45 15.34
C HIS A 209 11.46 6.88 14.34
N GLU A 210 12.66 6.30 14.48
CA GLU A 210 13.77 6.49 13.55
C GLU A 210 13.39 5.95 12.17
N ILE A 211 13.59 6.77 11.14
CA ILE A 211 13.32 6.43 9.73
C ILE A 211 14.10 5.20 9.25
N THR A 212 15.24 4.92 9.88
CA THR A 212 16.14 3.79 9.58
C THR A 212 15.70 2.48 10.21
N SER A 213 14.74 2.51 11.14
CA SER A 213 14.26 1.29 11.81
C SER A 213 13.55 0.35 10.84
N THR A 214 13.76 -0.97 10.99
CA THR A 214 13.15 -2.00 10.13
C THR A 214 11.64 -1.84 10.01
N GLY A 215 10.95 -1.55 11.12
CA GLY A 215 9.49 -1.33 11.13
C GLY A 215 9.07 -0.14 10.26
N MET A 216 9.79 0.99 10.36
CA MET A 216 9.54 2.17 9.52
C MET A 216 9.83 1.92 8.05
N LEU A 217 10.92 1.21 7.73
CA LEU A 217 11.28 0.86 6.35
C LEU A 217 10.22 -0.07 5.71
N VAL A 218 9.79 -1.09 6.44
CA VAL A 218 8.71 -2.00 6.02
C VAL A 218 7.40 -1.23 5.87
N ALA A 219 7.09 -0.33 6.80
CA ALA A 219 5.92 0.55 6.71
C ALA A 219 5.99 1.45 5.48
N ALA A 220 7.16 2.01 5.17
CA ALA A 220 7.36 2.89 4.02
C ALA A 220 7.15 2.15 2.69
N VAL A 221 7.80 0.99 2.53
CA VAL A 221 7.68 0.16 1.34
C VAL A 221 6.23 -0.26 1.09
N PHE A 222 5.56 -0.76 2.12
CA PHE A 222 4.15 -1.11 2.03
C PHE A 222 3.20 0.11 2.07
N GLY A 223 3.70 1.33 2.24
CA GLY A 223 2.88 2.53 2.02
C GLY A 223 2.42 2.63 0.57
N THR A 224 3.20 2.09 -0.38
CA THR A 224 2.85 2.05 -1.82
C THR A 224 1.54 1.32 -2.13
N GLY A 225 0.95 0.60 -1.18
CA GLY A 225 -0.43 0.13 -1.28
C GLY A 225 -1.44 1.27 -1.54
N LEU A 226 -1.13 2.51 -1.14
CA LEU A 226 -1.94 3.71 -1.36
C LEU A 226 -1.66 4.42 -2.69
N ALA A 227 -0.79 3.87 -3.54
CA ALA A 227 -0.47 4.43 -4.85
C ALA A 227 -1.71 4.80 -5.71
N PRO A 228 -2.84 4.05 -5.67
CA PRO A 228 -4.05 4.44 -6.40
C PRO A 228 -4.62 5.81 -6.03
N ILE A 229 -4.43 6.28 -4.78
CA ILE A 229 -4.87 7.62 -4.36
C ILE A 229 -4.09 8.69 -5.13
N SER A 230 -2.77 8.52 -5.23
CA SER A 230 -1.92 9.42 -6.02
C SER A 230 -2.25 9.35 -7.51
N GLY A 231 -2.48 8.16 -8.05
CA GLY A 231 -2.78 7.96 -9.47
C GLY A 231 -4.13 8.57 -9.88
N PHE A 232 -5.13 8.51 -9.01
CA PHE A 232 -6.48 9.00 -9.30
C PHE A 232 -6.70 10.48 -8.94
N TYR A 233 -6.28 10.92 -7.74
CA TYR A 233 -6.51 12.30 -7.27
C TYR A 233 -5.33 13.23 -7.56
N GLY A 234 -4.13 12.67 -7.81
CA GLY A 234 -2.91 13.41 -8.10
C GLY A 234 -1.86 13.33 -6.98
N SER A 235 -0.61 13.66 -7.32
CA SER A 235 0.56 13.46 -6.46
C SER A 235 0.47 14.14 -5.09
N PHE A 236 -0.15 15.31 -5.01
CA PHE A 236 -0.34 16.02 -3.73
C PHE A 236 -1.13 15.18 -2.72
N TYR A 237 -2.21 14.52 -3.17
CA TYR A 237 -3.00 13.64 -2.31
C TYR A 237 -2.28 12.32 -2.01
N GLY A 238 -1.37 11.90 -2.89
CA GLY A 238 -0.44 10.82 -2.61
C GLY A 238 0.48 11.15 -1.42
N VAL A 239 1.06 12.35 -1.39
CA VAL A 239 1.88 12.81 -0.26
C VAL A 239 1.07 12.80 1.04
N ILE A 240 -0.15 13.32 1.04
CA ILE A 240 -1.04 13.29 2.21
C ILE A 240 -1.32 11.85 2.66
N ALA A 241 -1.61 10.94 1.73
CA ALA A 241 -1.85 9.54 2.03
C ALA A 241 -0.62 8.87 2.69
N GLY A 242 0.59 9.18 2.21
CA GLY A 242 1.84 8.72 2.81
C GLY A 242 2.04 9.21 4.24
N VAL A 243 1.73 10.50 4.50
CA VAL A 243 1.79 11.07 5.86
C VAL A 243 0.81 10.36 6.80
N LEU A 244 -0.45 10.21 6.36
CA LEU A 244 -1.50 9.55 7.17
C LEU A 244 -1.18 8.07 7.43
N HIS A 245 -0.54 7.38 6.49
CA HIS A 245 -0.12 6.00 6.68
C HIS A 245 0.86 5.85 7.85
N ILE A 246 1.89 6.70 7.92
CA ILE A 246 2.85 6.66 9.05
C ILE A 246 2.18 7.03 10.38
N ALA A 247 1.26 8.00 10.35
CA ALA A 247 0.49 8.37 11.53
C ALA A 247 -0.36 7.20 12.04
N LEU A 248 -0.94 6.37 11.17
CA LEU A 248 -1.82 5.27 11.56
C LEU A 248 -1.09 3.95 11.84
N VAL A 249 -0.04 3.61 11.09
CA VAL A 249 0.56 2.25 11.09
C VAL A 249 1.05 1.79 12.47
N HIS A 250 1.55 2.70 13.30
CA HIS A 250 1.99 2.40 14.66
C HIS A 250 0.81 2.23 15.62
N ASN A 251 -0.20 3.09 15.49
CA ASN A 251 -1.41 3.03 16.30
C ASN A 251 -2.15 1.71 16.09
N VAL A 252 -2.31 1.29 14.83
CA VAL A 252 -3.02 0.06 14.51
C VAL A 252 -2.25 -1.21 14.91
N SER A 253 -0.91 -1.14 15.04
CA SER A 253 -0.11 -2.27 15.53
C SER A 253 -0.54 -2.69 16.95
N THR A 254 -0.85 -1.71 17.81
CA THR A 254 -1.31 -1.97 19.17
C THR A 254 -2.64 -2.71 19.24
N LEU A 255 -3.50 -2.54 18.22
CA LEU A 255 -4.84 -3.14 18.17
C LEU A 255 -4.78 -4.64 17.91
N HIS A 256 -3.74 -5.11 17.22
CA HIS A 256 -3.54 -6.53 16.93
C HIS A 256 -2.33 -7.16 17.65
N GLY A 257 -1.56 -6.38 18.43
CA GLY A 257 -0.44 -6.86 19.24
C GLY A 257 0.57 -7.72 18.48
N GLY A 258 0.84 -7.39 17.21
CA GLY A 258 1.78 -8.12 16.36
C GLY A 258 1.27 -9.44 15.77
N LEU A 259 0.00 -9.79 15.99
CA LEU A 259 -0.59 -10.99 15.39
C LEU A 259 -0.86 -10.88 13.88
N ASN A 260 -0.74 -9.68 13.31
CA ASN A 260 -0.89 -9.42 11.88
C ASN A 260 0.45 -9.04 11.25
N LEU A 261 0.98 -9.91 10.38
CA LEU A 261 2.21 -9.60 9.62
C LEU A 261 1.99 -8.49 8.57
N TYR A 262 0.74 -8.26 8.16
CA TYR A 262 0.39 -7.25 7.16
C TYR A 262 -0.14 -5.96 7.82
N ASN A 263 0.51 -5.50 8.88
CA ASN A 263 0.11 -4.28 9.61
C ASN A 263 0.01 -3.05 8.68
N SER A 264 0.93 -2.89 7.72
CA SER A 264 0.84 -1.82 6.74
C SER A 264 -0.41 -1.92 5.85
N GLY A 265 -0.82 -3.14 5.47
CA GLY A 265 -2.09 -3.35 4.76
C GLY A 265 -3.29 -2.92 5.61
N PHE A 266 -3.22 -3.16 6.92
CA PHE A 266 -4.22 -2.71 7.88
C PHE A 266 -4.31 -1.18 7.98
N SER A 267 -3.17 -0.50 8.09
CA SER A 267 -3.11 0.96 8.06
C SER A 267 -3.65 1.54 6.74
N THR A 268 -3.16 1.06 5.59
CA THR A 268 -3.55 1.61 4.28
C THR A 268 -5.05 1.44 3.98
N GLY A 269 -5.69 0.37 4.46
CA GLY A 269 -7.14 0.21 4.33
C GLY A 269 -7.93 1.28 5.07
N PHE A 270 -7.52 1.64 6.29
CA PHE A 270 -8.12 2.77 7.01
C PHE A 270 -7.81 4.12 6.37
N VAL A 271 -6.55 4.36 5.97
CA VAL A 271 -6.18 5.61 5.27
C VAL A 271 -7.07 5.80 4.04
N ALA A 272 -7.21 4.77 3.20
CA ALA A 272 -8.06 4.83 2.02
C ALA A 272 -9.54 5.02 2.39
N GLY A 273 -10.07 4.25 3.35
CA GLY A 273 -11.48 4.34 3.77
C GLY A 273 -11.87 5.70 4.37
N ILE A 274 -10.93 6.41 4.99
CA ILE A 274 -11.16 7.74 5.57
C ILE A 274 -10.91 8.84 4.53
N LEU A 275 -9.76 8.79 3.85
CA LEU A 275 -9.32 9.86 2.96
C LEU A 275 -10.18 9.94 1.69
N VAL A 276 -10.52 8.80 1.09
CA VAL A 276 -11.23 8.77 -0.21
C VAL A 276 -12.60 9.46 -0.15
N PRO A 277 -13.50 9.17 0.82
CA PRO A 277 -14.78 9.89 0.92
C PRO A 277 -14.61 11.41 1.10
N ILE A 278 -13.59 11.84 1.85
CA ILE A 278 -13.27 13.26 2.05
C ILE A 278 -12.84 13.89 0.72
N LEU A 279 -11.94 13.23 -0.02
CA LEU A 279 -11.46 13.71 -1.31
C LEU A 279 -12.57 13.75 -2.37
N ASP A 280 -13.45 12.76 -2.40
CA ASP A 280 -14.60 12.74 -3.31
C ASP A 280 -15.49 13.96 -3.10
N ASN A 281 -15.76 14.33 -1.84
CA ASN A 281 -16.56 15.52 -1.54
C ASN A 281 -15.85 16.81 -1.99
N PHE A 282 -14.57 17.00 -1.65
CA PHE A 282 -13.83 18.20 -2.06
C PHE A 282 -13.64 18.32 -3.58
N THR A 283 -13.39 17.21 -4.27
CA THR A 283 -13.17 17.22 -5.72
C THR A 283 -14.47 17.36 -6.50
N ALA A 284 -15.60 16.81 -6.02
CA ALA A 284 -16.92 17.08 -6.56
C ALA A 284 -17.27 18.58 -6.45
N VAL A 285 -17.09 19.17 -5.26
CA VAL A 285 -17.30 20.61 -5.03
C VAL A 285 -16.38 21.47 -5.92
N ARG A 286 -15.13 21.03 -6.16
CA ARG A 286 -14.20 21.76 -7.03
C ARG A 286 -14.58 21.66 -8.51
N LYS A 287 -15.13 20.54 -8.98
CA LYS A 287 -15.69 20.40 -10.34
C LYS A 287 -16.92 21.29 -10.50
N GLU A 288 -17.86 21.27 -9.55
CA GLU A 288 -19.04 22.14 -9.59
C GLU A 288 -18.67 23.63 -9.60
N LYS A 289 -17.72 24.06 -8.77
CA LYS A 289 -17.23 25.45 -8.77
C LYS A 289 -16.55 25.82 -10.10
N LYS A 290 -15.77 24.91 -10.70
CA LYS A 290 -15.08 25.15 -11.97
C LYS A 290 -16.04 25.22 -13.15
N ASP A 291 -17.09 24.39 -13.15
CA ASP A 291 -18.13 24.40 -14.17
C ASP A 291 -19.04 25.62 -14.04
N THR A 292 -19.35 26.04 -12.81
CA THR A 292 -20.08 27.29 -12.53
C THR A 292 -19.26 28.52 -12.95
N TRP A 293 -17.96 28.54 -12.65
CA TRP A 293 -17.05 29.60 -13.08
C TRP A 293 -16.92 29.65 -14.61
N LYS A 294 -16.76 28.50 -15.30
CA LYS A 294 -16.74 28.45 -16.77
C LYS A 294 -18.03 28.95 -17.40
N LYS A 295 -19.19 28.58 -16.84
CA LYS A 295 -20.49 29.09 -17.29
C LYS A 295 -20.59 30.61 -17.12
N ASN A 296 -20.15 31.14 -15.98
CA ASN A 296 -20.15 32.59 -15.72
C ASN A 296 -19.18 33.34 -16.64
N TYR A 297 -17.97 32.79 -16.86
CA TYR A 297 -16.97 33.38 -17.75
C TYR A 297 -17.41 33.37 -19.22
N GLN A 298 -18.04 32.29 -19.69
CA GLN A 298 -18.64 32.24 -21.03
C GLN A 298 -19.78 33.26 -21.17
N LYS A 299 -20.60 33.41 -20.13
CA LYS A 299 -21.70 34.39 -20.11
C LYS A 299 -21.19 35.83 -20.16
N GLU A 300 -20.19 36.18 -19.35
CA GLU A 300 -19.54 37.50 -19.38
C GLU A 300 -18.83 37.76 -20.72
N SER A 301 -18.08 36.79 -21.23
CA SER A 301 -17.43 36.86 -22.56
C SER A 301 -18.43 37.12 -23.69
N SER A 302 -19.59 36.46 -23.67
CA SER A 302 -20.64 36.66 -24.68
C SER A 302 -21.33 38.02 -24.58
N MET A 303 -21.52 38.56 -23.36
CA MET A 303 -22.03 39.91 -23.15
C MET A 303 -21.05 40.99 -23.62
N SER A 304 -19.74 40.80 -23.39
CA SER A 304 -18.70 41.73 -23.86
C SER A 304 -18.61 41.78 -25.39
N PHE A 305 -18.83 40.65 -26.07
CA PHE A 305 -18.90 40.60 -27.53
C PHE A 305 -20.14 41.33 -28.10
N LEU A 306 -21.27 41.28 -27.39
CA LEU A 306 -22.51 41.98 -27.76
C LEU A 306 -22.40 43.50 -27.61
N LEU A 307 -21.63 43.99 -26.63
CA LEU A 307 -21.41 45.43 -26.41
C LEU A 307 -20.46 46.08 -27.44
N ILE A 308 -19.60 45.31 -28.09
CA ILE A 308 -18.68 45.80 -29.15
C ILE A 308 -19.40 45.92 -30.52
N TYR A 309 -20.55 45.26 -30.70
CA TYR A 309 -21.30 45.20 -31.96
C TYR A 309 -22.57 46.07 -31.99
N ILE A 310 -22.72 47.03 -31.07
CA ILE A 310 -23.76 48.06 -31.19
C ILE A 310 -23.17 49.21 -32.01
N PRO A 311 -23.51 49.37 -33.31
CA PRO A 311 -23.11 50.56 -34.04
C PRO A 311 -23.82 51.75 -33.39
N MET A 312 -23.05 52.72 -32.90
CA MET A 312 -23.58 54.04 -32.53
C MET A 312 -24.24 54.63 -33.77
N LYS A 313 -25.57 54.67 -33.76
CA LYS A 313 -26.40 55.49 -34.65
C LYS A 313 -26.73 56.79 -33.95
#